data_AF-A0AA39L0M7-F1
#
_entry.id   AF-A0AA39L0M7-F1
#
_cell.length_a   1.000
_cell.length_b   1.000
_cell.length_c   1.000
_cell.angle_alpha   90.00
_cell.angle_beta   90.00
_cell.angle_gamma   90.00
#
_symmetry.space_group_name_H-M   'P 1'
#
loop_
_entity.id
_entity.type
_entity.pdbx_description
1 polymer ?
#
loop_
_entity_poly.entity_id
_entity_poly.type
_entity_poly.pdbx_seq_one_letter_code
_entity_poly.pdbx_strand_id
1 'polypeptide(L)'
;MNENSKKKVFNWKGKRVTEKVYNLRVRQVKVGKNLRSVYGCKKEKANLKESATESNNLEGRRIVHLKTLFEHIFYKCQKCDTMVPLNNTVDEERIGLASIFTVQCENCRGKIRFAIDKKHQVKKQCTRTKARSHYDVNTRAAMGALNAGVGNTHINKILASLNIPPLYINCYKTHETEVGTVAEEMARESCIAATLMERELSIQNVDKLRNLL
;
A
#
# COMPACT_ATOMS: atom_id res chain seq x y z
N MET A 1 65.91 -20.85 -8.69
CA MET A 1 64.53 -21.35 -8.56
C MET A 1 63.68 -20.24 -7.96
N ASN A 2 62.94 -19.49 -8.77
CA ASN A 2 62.05 -18.42 -8.30
C ASN A 2 60.62 -18.75 -8.73
N GLU A 3 59.81 -19.22 -7.79
CA GLU A 3 58.38 -19.43 -7.99
C GLU A 3 57.63 -18.10 -7.94
N ASN A 4 56.99 -17.77 -9.06
CA ASN A 4 56.11 -16.62 -9.22
C ASN A 4 54.87 -16.75 -8.31
N SER A 5 54.85 -16.05 -7.18
CA SER A 5 53.64 -15.93 -6.35
C SER A 5 52.59 -15.05 -7.05
N LYS A 6 51.64 -15.67 -7.77
CA LYS A 6 50.49 -14.97 -8.36
C LYS A 6 49.67 -14.28 -7.26
N LYS A 7 49.69 -12.94 -7.20
CA LYS A 7 48.86 -12.15 -6.28
C LYS A 7 47.38 -12.48 -6.48
N LYS A 8 46.73 -13.03 -5.45
CA LYS A 8 45.29 -13.36 -5.47
C LYS A 8 44.47 -12.08 -5.64
N VAL A 9 43.55 -12.09 -6.61
CA VAL A 9 42.64 -10.98 -6.90
C VAL A 9 41.28 -11.28 -6.30
N PHE A 10 40.75 -10.37 -5.49
CA PHE A 10 39.44 -10.52 -4.86
C PHE A 10 38.41 -9.61 -5.54
N ASN A 11 37.25 -10.17 -5.89
CA ASN A 11 36.16 -9.45 -6.54
C ASN A 11 34.86 -9.62 -5.75
N TRP A 12 34.04 -8.58 -5.67
CA TRP A 12 32.72 -8.62 -5.04
C TRP A 12 31.68 -7.90 -5.90
N LYS A 13 30.64 -8.61 -6.32
CA LYS A 13 29.60 -8.12 -7.25
C LYS A 13 30.19 -7.42 -8.49
N GLY A 14 31.15 -8.09 -9.13
CA GLY A 14 31.81 -7.59 -10.35
C GLY A 14 32.85 -6.49 -10.16
N LYS A 15 33.09 -6.00 -8.93
CA LYS A 15 34.11 -4.97 -8.65
C LYS A 15 35.32 -5.56 -7.92
N ARG A 16 36.53 -5.16 -8.32
CA ARG A 16 37.78 -5.55 -7.65
C ARG A 16 37.89 -4.90 -6.28
N VAL A 17 38.26 -5.69 -5.28
CA VAL A 17 38.35 -5.27 -3.88
C VAL A 17 39.61 -5.86 -3.24
N THR A 18 40.01 -5.32 -2.10
CA THR A 18 41.07 -5.91 -1.28
C THR A 18 40.56 -7.16 -0.56
N GLU A 19 41.48 -8.05 -0.19
CA GLU A 19 41.18 -9.26 0.59
C GLU A 19 40.41 -8.95 1.89
N LYS A 20 40.85 -7.90 2.61
CA LYS A 20 40.20 -7.43 3.84
C LYS A 20 38.73 -7.07 3.61
N VAL A 21 38.44 -6.33 2.54
CA VAL A 21 37.06 -5.94 2.19
C VAL A 21 36.23 -7.14 1.75
N TYR A 22 36.82 -8.06 0.99
CA TYR A 22 36.14 -9.30 0.59
C TYR A 22 35.75 -10.14 1.81
N ASN A 23 36.69 -10.39 2.72
CA ASN A 23 36.46 -11.19 3.92
C ASN A 23 35.44 -10.55 4.86
N LEU A 24 35.46 -9.22 5.01
CA LEU A 24 34.45 -8.49 5.78
C LEU A 24 33.05 -8.67 5.19
N ARG A 25 32.90 -8.55 3.86
CA ARG A 25 31.62 -8.71 3.17
C ARG A 25 31.08 -10.15 3.26
N VAL A 26 31.96 -11.15 3.15
CA VAL A 26 31.60 -12.55 3.38
C VAL A 26 31.09 -12.75 4.82
N ARG A 27 31.77 -12.17 5.81
CA ARG A 27 31.35 -12.22 7.22
C ARG A 27 29.98 -11.57 7.42
N GLN A 28 29.76 -10.37 6.86
CA GLN A 28 28.48 -9.67 6.93
C GLN A 28 27.32 -10.46 6.29
N VAL A 29 27.56 -11.13 5.15
CA VAL A 29 26.56 -12.00 4.53
C VAL A 29 26.23 -13.21 5.41
N LYS A 30 27.22 -13.82 6.06
CA LYS A 30 27.00 -14.91 7.04
C LYS A 30 26.19 -14.44 8.24
N VAL A 31 26.56 -13.29 8.83
CA VAL A 31 25.82 -12.70 9.96
C VAL A 31 24.37 -12.36 9.53
N GLY A 32 24.17 -11.77 8.35
CA GLY A 32 22.84 -11.49 7.82
C GLY A 32 21.99 -12.73 7.52
N LYS A 33 22.63 -13.87 7.18
CA LYS A 33 21.96 -15.17 7.06
C LYS A 33 21.57 -15.75 8.43
N ASN A 34 22.47 -15.68 9.41
CA ASN A 34 22.21 -16.15 10.77
C ASN A 34 21.14 -15.29 11.48
N LEU A 35 21.15 -13.97 11.33
CA LEU A 35 20.09 -13.11 11.84
C LEU A 35 18.74 -13.44 11.18
N ARG A 36 18.73 -13.80 9.90
CA ARG A 36 17.52 -14.28 9.20
C ARG A 36 17.06 -15.66 9.66
N SER A 37 17.94 -16.54 10.13
CA SER A 37 17.54 -17.84 10.68
C SER A 37 17.03 -17.71 12.12
N VAL A 38 17.58 -16.78 12.90
CA VAL A 38 17.22 -16.56 14.31
C VAL A 38 15.96 -15.70 14.45
N TYR A 39 15.87 -14.60 13.72
CA TYR A 39 14.75 -13.63 13.82
C TYR A 39 13.80 -13.69 12.63
N GLY A 40 13.79 -14.82 11.90
CA GLY A 40 13.05 -15.06 10.64
C GLY A 40 11.95 -14.06 10.33
N CYS A 41 12.27 -13.00 9.59
CA CYS A 41 11.28 -12.36 8.75
C CYS A 41 10.99 -13.40 7.67
N LYS A 42 9.94 -14.21 7.88
CA LYS A 42 9.38 -15.08 6.86
C LYS A 42 9.24 -14.21 5.62
N LYS A 43 10.13 -14.37 4.64
CA LYS A 43 9.74 -14.15 3.26
C LYS A 43 8.76 -15.28 2.97
N GLU A 44 7.52 -15.11 3.39
CA GLU A 44 6.43 -15.65 2.62
C GLU A 44 6.75 -15.27 1.18
N LYS A 45 7.05 -16.28 0.37
CA LYS A 45 6.69 -16.21 -1.03
C LYS A 45 5.21 -15.90 -0.97
N ALA A 46 4.84 -14.63 -1.20
CA ALA A 46 3.47 -14.21 -1.36
C ALA A 46 2.93 -14.90 -2.62
N ASN A 47 2.65 -16.19 -2.50
CA ASN A 47 1.58 -16.81 -3.23
C ASN A 47 0.35 -16.00 -2.83
N LEU A 48 -0.28 -15.36 -3.81
CA LEU A 48 -1.63 -14.85 -3.69
C LEU A 48 -2.53 -16.00 -3.20
N LYS A 49 -2.68 -16.17 -1.88
CA LYS A 49 -3.65 -17.06 -1.19
C LYS A 49 -3.41 -17.10 0.32
N GLU A 50 -3.12 -15.96 0.94
CA GLU A 50 -3.37 -15.80 2.39
C GLU A 50 -4.44 -14.73 2.60
N SER A 51 -5.60 -14.97 1.98
CA SER A 51 -6.84 -14.74 2.71
C SER A 51 -6.85 -15.81 3.79
N ALA A 52 -6.45 -15.46 5.01
CA ALA A 52 -6.83 -16.27 6.16
C ALA A 52 -8.33 -16.56 5.99
N THR A 53 -8.66 -17.84 5.84
CA THR A 53 -10.04 -18.33 5.82
C THR A 53 -10.52 -18.19 7.25
N GLU A 54 -10.71 -16.94 7.69
CA GLU A 54 -11.58 -16.63 8.81
C GLU A 54 -12.92 -17.25 8.42
N SER A 55 -13.45 -18.12 9.29
CA SER A 55 -14.79 -18.68 9.20
C SER A 55 -15.74 -17.67 8.59
N ASN A 56 -16.57 -18.09 7.62
CA ASN A 56 -17.60 -17.31 6.91
C ASN A 56 -18.70 -16.76 7.84
N ASN A 57 -18.32 -16.12 8.93
CA ASN A 57 -19.19 -15.36 9.78
C ASN A 57 -19.22 -13.98 9.15
N LEU A 58 -20.31 -13.69 8.44
CA LEU A 58 -20.68 -12.37 7.91
C LEU A 58 -21.00 -11.41 9.08
N GLU A 59 -20.10 -11.33 10.04
CA GLU A 59 -20.25 -10.63 11.30
C GLU A 59 -19.10 -9.64 11.49
N GLY A 60 -19.34 -8.68 12.40
CA GLY A 60 -18.39 -7.66 12.78
C GLY A 60 -18.59 -6.35 12.02
N ARG A 61 -17.63 -5.43 12.19
CA ARG A 61 -17.72 -4.09 11.62
C ARG A 61 -16.89 -3.98 10.35
N ARG A 62 -17.39 -3.23 9.37
CA ARG A 62 -16.71 -2.91 8.10
C ARG A 62 -16.77 -1.42 7.86
N ILE A 63 -15.78 -0.90 7.13
CA ILE A 63 -15.78 0.49 6.67
C ILE A 63 -16.44 0.49 5.29
N VAL A 64 -17.51 1.26 5.14
CA VAL A 64 -18.34 1.28 3.93
C VAL A 64 -18.51 2.70 3.42
N HIS A 65 -18.58 2.84 2.10
CA HIS A 65 -19.01 4.09 1.50
C HIS A 65 -20.53 4.08 1.34
N LEU A 66 -21.23 4.95 2.06
CA LEU A 66 -22.70 4.91 2.22
C LEU A 66 -23.46 4.96 0.90
N LYS A 67 -23.05 5.82 -0.04
CA LYS A 67 -23.75 5.91 -1.33
C LYS A 67 -23.64 4.61 -2.14
N THR A 68 -22.48 3.96 -2.15
CA THR A 68 -22.32 2.66 -2.83
C THR A 68 -23.04 1.56 -2.06
N LEU A 69 -23.14 1.63 -0.73
CA LEU A 69 -23.99 0.72 0.03
C LEU A 69 -25.46 0.83 -0.39
N PHE A 70 -26.00 2.05 -0.42
CA PHE A 70 -27.40 2.30 -0.74
C PHE A 70 -27.79 1.88 -2.15
N GLU A 71 -26.89 2.05 -3.12
CA GLU A 71 -27.06 1.54 -4.49
C GLU A 71 -27.23 0.02 -4.56
N HIS A 72 -26.78 -0.72 -3.54
CA HIS A 72 -26.81 -2.18 -3.50
C HIS A 72 -27.63 -2.77 -2.34
N ILE A 73 -28.36 -1.96 -1.55
CA ILE A 73 -29.25 -2.49 -0.48
C ILE A 73 -30.33 -3.39 -1.07
N PHE A 74 -30.96 -2.93 -2.16
CA PHE A 74 -31.94 -3.68 -2.93
C PHE A 74 -31.43 -3.79 -4.36
N TYR A 75 -30.88 -4.95 -4.69
CA TYR A 75 -30.35 -5.18 -6.03
C TYR A 75 -31.38 -5.92 -6.89
N LYS A 76 -31.66 -5.41 -8.08
CA LYS A 76 -32.55 -6.06 -9.04
C LYS A 76 -31.82 -7.22 -9.72
N CYS A 77 -32.26 -8.46 -9.49
CA CYS A 77 -31.61 -9.61 -10.09
C CYS A 77 -31.75 -9.60 -11.62
N GLN A 78 -30.64 -9.61 -12.36
CA GLN A 78 -30.65 -9.57 -13.83
C GLN A 78 -31.28 -10.82 -14.47
N LYS A 79 -31.43 -11.94 -13.75
CA LYS A 79 -31.97 -13.19 -14.29
C LYS A 79 -33.49 -13.32 -14.16
N CYS A 80 -34.05 -12.90 -13.04
CA CYS A 80 -35.47 -13.11 -12.72
C CYS A 80 -36.17 -11.84 -12.26
N ASP A 81 -35.52 -10.69 -12.36
CA ASP A 81 -36.06 -9.35 -12.08
C ASP A 81 -36.55 -9.09 -10.64
N THR A 82 -36.40 -10.08 -9.75
CA THR A 82 -36.74 -9.98 -8.33
C THR A 82 -35.73 -9.11 -7.57
N MET A 83 -36.24 -8.31 -6.63
CA MET A 83 -35.39 -7.57 -5.70
C MET A 83 -34.69 -8.54 -4.74
N VAL A 84 -33.38 -8.36 -4.59
CA VAL A 84 -32.55 -9.17 -3.71
C VAL A 84 -32.02 -8.27 -2.59
N PRO A 85 -32.41 -8.53 -1.32
CA PRO A 85 -31.92 -7.75 -0.20
C PRO A 85 -30.47 -8.11 0.12
N LEU A 86 -29.70 -7.13 0.60
CA LEU A 86 -28.32 -7.33 1.08
C LEU A 86 -28.22 -8.40 2.19
N ASN A 87 -29.28 -8.62 2.96
CA ASN A 87 -29.28 -9.65 4.02
C ASN A 87 -29.07 -11.08 3.48
N ASN A 88 -29.30 -11.31 2.18
CA ASN A 88 -29.07 -12.60 1.51
C ASN A 88 -27.60 -12.79 1.09
N THR A 89 -26.69 -12.11 1.77
CA THR A 89 -25.25 -12.25 1.58
C THR A 89 -24.83 -13.66 2.00
N VAL A 90 -24.08 -14.33 1.13
CA VAL A 90 -23.58 -15.70 1.35
C VAL A 90 -22.06 -15.74 1.54
N ASP A 91 -21.36 -14.71 1.10
CA ASP A 91 -19.90 -14.65 1.13
C ASP A 91 -19.40 -13.21 1.10
N GLU A 92 -18.22 -12.98 1.67
CA GLU A 92 -17.50 -11.71 1.68
C GLU A 92 -16.04 -11.94 1.27
N GLU A 93 -15.61 -11.30 0.19
CA GLU A 93 -14.20 -11.19 -0.17
C GLU A 93 -13.67 -9.81 0.25
N ARG A 94 -12.60 -9.79 1.05
CA ARG A 94 -11.95 -8.54 1.50
C ARG A 94 -10.72 -8.21 0.67
N ILE A 95 -10.64 -6.96 0.21
CA ILE A 95 -9.44 -6.38 -0.41
C ILE A 95 -8.98 -5.21 0.46
N GLY A 96 -8.13 -5.52 1.45
CA GLY A 96 -7.77 -4.58 2.50
C GLY A 96 -8.97 -4.30 3.41
N LEU A 97 -9.34 -3.02 3.52
CA LEU A 97 -10.52 -2.54 4.24
C LEU A 97 -11.80 -2.53 3.39
N ALA A 98 -11.68 -2.76 2.08
CA ALA A 98 -12.83 -2.84 1.19
C ALA A 98 -13.45 -4.25 1.20
N SER A 99 -14.77 -4.32 1.23
CA SER A 99 -15.54 -5.57 1.18
C SER A 99 -16.27 -5.72 -0.14
N ILE A 100 -16.19 -6.92 -0.72
CA ILE A 100 -16.95 -7.37 -1.88
C ILE A 100 -17.90 -8.46 -1.39
N PHE A 101 -19.19 -8.16 -1.39
CA PHE A 101 -20.19 -9.13 -0.98
C PHE A 101 -20.70 -9.92 -2.16
N THR A 102 -20.97 -11.20 -1.90
CA THR A 102 -21.70 -12.07 -2.80
C THR A 102 -23.08 -12.32 -2.19
N VAL A 103 -24.11 -11.90 -2.90
CA VAL A 103 -25.52 -12.10 -2.49
C VAL A 103 -26.16 -13.14 -3.39
N GLN A 104 -26.95 -14.02 -2.80
CA GLN A 104 -27.68 -15.05 -3.53
C GLN A 104 -29.15 -14.69 -3.68
N CYS A 105 -29.62 -14.67 -4.93
CA CYS A 105 -31.05 -14.54 -5.21
C CYS A 105 -31.79 -15.82 -4.78
N GLU A 106 -32.88 -15.67 -4.02
CA GLU A 106 -33.69 -16.81 -3.56
C GLU A 106 -34.43 -17.49 -4.71
N ASN A 107 -34.92 -16.71 -5.68
CA ASN A 107 -35.75 -17.22 -6.77
C ASN A 107 -34.93 -18.02 -7.80
N CYS A 108 -33.88 -17.42 -8.37
CA CYS A 108 -33.10 -18.05 -9.45
C CYS A 108 -31.77 -18.67 -8.99
N ARG A 109 -31.42 -18.56 -7.69
CA ARG A 109 -30.13 -18.98 -7.12
C ARG A 109 -28.90 -18.31 -7.77
N GLY A 110 -29.11 -17.23 -8.52
CA GLY A 110 -28.04 -16.43 -9.11
C GLY A 110 -27.20 -15.74 -8.03
N LYS A 111 -25.88 -15.78 -8.18
CA LYS A 111 -24.93 -15.06 -7.32
C LYS A 111 -24.60 -13.71 -7.93
N ILE A 112 -24.75 -12.65 -7.16
CA ILE A 112 -24.45 -11.27 -7.55
C ILE A 112 -23.30 -10.80 -6.69
N ARG A 113 -22.31 -10.12 -7.30
CA ARG A 113 -21.14 -9.60 -6.60
C ARG A 113 -21.07 -8.10 -6.75
N PHE A 114 -20.92 -7.38 -5.64
CA PHE A 114 -20.72 -5.94 -5.64
C PHE A 114 -19.76 -5.52 -4.54
N ALA A 115 -19.07 -4.41 -4.76
CA ALA A 115 -18.16 -3.83 -3.79
C ALA A 115 -18.83 -2.63 -3.11
N ILE A 116 -18.66 -2.48 -1.80
CA ILE A 116 -19.27 -1.39 -1.02
C ILE A 116 -18.32 -0.19 -0.88
N ASP A 117 -17.41 -0.04 -1.83
CA ASP A 117 -16.51 1.10 -1.87
C ASP A 117 -16.23 1.57 -3.29
N LYS A 118 -15.87 2.85 -3.40
CA LYS A 118 -15.47 3.47 -4.65
C LYS A 118 -14.08 3.02 -5.05
N LYS A 119 -13.81 3.19 -6.34
CA LYS A 119 -12.49 2.99 -6.91
C LYS A 119 -12.04 4.25 -7.64
N HIS A 120 -10.78 4.60 -7.48
CA HIS A 120 -10.10 5.57 -8.33
C HIS A 120 -9.13 4.85 -9.28
N GLN A 121 -8.84 5.51 -10.39
CA GLN A 121 -7.83 5.03 -11.32
C GLN A 121 -6.45 5.47 -10.85
N VAL A 122 -5.52 4.52 -10.84
CA VAL A 122 -4.13 4.77 -10.51
C VAL A 122 -3.40 5.10 -11.80
N LYS A 123 -2.84 6.31 -11.89
CA LYS A 123 -2.02 6.72 -13.03
C LYS A 123 -0.75 5.84 -13.06
N LYS A 124 -0.60 5.03 -14.11
CA LYS A 124 0.67 4.33 -14.36
C LYS A 124 1.60 5.19 -15.21
N GLN A 125 2.89 5.17 -14.88
CA GLN A 125 3.97 5.71 -15.70
C GLN A 125 4.36 4.82 -16.91
N CYS A 126 3.71 3.68 -17.16
CA CYS A 126 4.09 2.81 -18.29
C CYS A 126 2.87 2.26 -19.07
N THR A 127 2.96 2.44 -20.38
CA THR A 127 2.03 2.03 -21.45
C THR A 127 1.90 0.50 -21.54
N ARG A 128 0.73 0.01 -22.02
CA ARG A 128 0.40 -1.40 -22.36
C ARG A 128 -0.06 -2.39 -21.28
N THR A 129 -0.56 -1.96 -20.11
CA THR A 129 -1.43 -2.85 -19.29
C THR A 129 -2.65 -2.12 -18.78
N LYS A 130 -3.79 -2.83 -18.74
CA LYS A 130 -5.11 -2.38 -18.23
C LYS A 130 -4.95 -1.45 -17.02
N ALA A 131 -5.67 -0.32 -17.04
CA ALA A 131 -5.67 0.65 -15.94
C ALA A 131 -5.92 -0.08 -14.61
N ARG A 132 -5.02 0.12 -13.65
CA ARG A 132 -5.20 -0.42 -12.30
C ARG A 132 -6.11 0.53 -11.54
N SER A 133 -7.03 -0.03 -10.76
CA SER A 133 -7.89 0.73 -9.87
C SER A 133 -7.74 0.21 -8.46
N HIS A 134 -7.72 1.13 -7.50
CA HIS A 134 -7.63 0.83 -6.08
C HIS A 134 -8.92 1.28 -5.40
N TYR A 135 -9.25 0.62 -4.28
CA TYR A 135 -10.37 1.04 -3.44
C TYR A 135 -9.99 2.29 -2.65
N ASP A 136 -10.89 3.26 -2.62
CA ASP A 136 -10.67 4.55 -1.97
C ASP A 136 -10.39 4.39 -0.48
N VAL A 137 -11.08 3.47 0.21
CA VAL A 137 -10.92 3.23 1.65
C VAL A 137 -9.49 2.86 2.03
N ASN A 138 -8.80 2.06 1.20
CA ASN A 138 -7.43 1.64 1.48
C ASN A 138 -6.44 2.80 1.32
N THR A 139 -6.67 3.62 0.29
CA THR A 139 -5.83 4.80 -0.01
C THR A 139 -6.04 5.88 1.03
N ARG A 140 -7.30 6.10 1.45
CA ARG A 140 -7.65 7.00 2.54
C ARG A 140 -7.06 6.55 3.88
N ALA A 141 -7.02 5.26 4.17
CA ALA A 141 -6.37 4.75 5.36
C ALA A 141 -4.86 5.00 5.34
N ALA A 142 -4.19 4.75 4.21
CA ALA A 142 -2.77 5.05 4.05
C ALA A 142 -2.48 6.57 4.14
N MET A 143 -3.32 7.40 3.55
CA MET A 143 -3.23 8.86 3.63
C MET A 143 -3.44 9.38 5.04
N GLY A 144 -4.45 8.87 5.75
CA GLY A 144 -4.66 9.21 7.16
C GLY A 144 -3.47 8.83 8.03
N ALA A 145 -2.86 7.68 7.76
CA ALA A 145 -1.66 7.24 8.45
C ALA A 145 -0.46 8.15 8.21
N LEU A 146 -0.22 8.50 6.94
CA LEU A 146 0.84 9.43 6.53
C LEU A 146 0.66 10.80 7.20
N ASN A 147 -0.56 11.36 7.15
CA ASN A 147 -0.88 12.66 7.76
C ASN A 147 -0.74 12.66 9.29
N ALA A 148 -1.06 11.54 9.94
CA ALA A 148 -0.92 11.40 11.39
C ALA A 148 0.50 10.98 11.84
N GLY A 149 1.44 10.75 10.90
CA GLY A 149 2.79 10.28 11.23
C GLY A 149 2.81 8.86 11.83
N VAL A 150 1.84 8.01 11.50
CA VAL A 150 1.72 6.65 12.03
C VAL A 150 1.86 5.59 10.93
N GLY A 151 2.29 4.40 11.32
CA GLY A 151 2.39 3.24 10.42
C GLY A 151 1.21 2.26 10.50
N ASN A 152 1.23 1.25 9.63
CA ASN A 152 0.23 0.16 9.58
C ASN A 152 -0.11 -0.48 10.94
N THR A 153 0.90 -0.67 11.80
CA THR A 153 0.71 -1.25 13.12
C THR A 153 -0.20 -0.42 14.02
N HIS A 154 -0.12 0.90 13.94
CA HIS A 154 -0.97 1.81 14.71
C HIS A 154 -2.40 1.81 14.18
N ILE A 155 -2.57 1.80 12.86
CA ILE A 155 -3.89 1.66 12.23
C ILE A 155 -4.55 0.36 12.70
N ASN A 156 -3.83 -0.76 12.65
CA ASN A 156 -4.39 -2.06 13.04
C ASN A 156 -4.75 -2.12 14.53
N LYS A 157 -4.07 -1.38 15.42
CA LYS A 157 -4.50 -1.24 16.83
C LYS A 157 -5.86 -0.53 16.95
N ILE A 158 -6.07 0.53 16.16
CA ILE A 158 -7.35 1.25 16.11
C ILE A 158 -8.44 0.35 15.54
N LEU A 159 -8.17 -0.32 14.41
CA LEU A 159 -9.13 -1.23 13.78
C LEU A 159 -9.53 -2.38 14.72
N ALA A 160 -8.56 -2.98 15.42
CA ALA A 160 -8.82 -4.00 16.42
C ALA A 160 -9.72 -3.49 17.54
N SER A 161 -9.48 -2.27 18.03
CA SER A 161 -10.33 -1.64 19.08
C SER A 161 -11.76 -1.39 18.61
N LEU A 162 -11.95 -1.22 17.29
CA LEU A 162 -13.27 -1.04 16.67
C LEU A 162 -13.93 -2.35 16.24
N ASN A 163 -13.30 -3.51 16.43
CA ASN A 163 -13.71 -4.80 15.86
C ASN A 163 -13.85 -4.76 14.33
N ILE A 164 -12.93 -4.05 13.66
CA ILE A 164 -12.80 -4.00 12.21
C ILE A 164 -11.61 -4.88 11.80
N PRO A 165 -11.74 -5.71 10.74
CA PRO A 165 -10.63 -6.54 10.28
C PRO A 165 -9.36 -5.74 9.92
N PRO A 166 -8.17 -6.34 10.08
CA PRO A 166 -6.91 -5.62 9.92
C PRO A 166 -6.62 -5.29 8.45
N LEU A 167 -5.91 -4.18 8.26
CA LEU A 167 -5.30 -3.83 6.98
C LEU A 167 -3.94 -4.52 6.87
N TYR A 168 -3.83 -5.52 5.98
CA TYR A 168 -2.59 -6.25 5.77
C TYR A 168 -1.46 -5.36 5.23
N ILE A 169 -0.23 -5.65 5.67
CA ILE A 169 0.95 -4.83 5.37
C ILE A 169 1.21 -4.66 3.87
N ASN A 170 0.98 -5.70 3.05
CA ASN A 170 1.18 -5.65 1.61
C ASN A 170 0.20 -4.69 0.93
N CYS A 171 -1.06 -4.72 1.37
CA CYS A 171 -2.09 -3.80 0.91
C CYS A 171 -1.73 -2.37 1.35
N TYR A 172 -1.39 -2.17 2.63
CA TYR A 172 -0.98 -0.88 3.16
C TYR A 172 0.21 -0.29 2.38
N LYS A 173 1.30 -1.04 2.19
CA LYS A 173 2.53 -0.57 1.52
C LYS A 173 2.27 -0.12 0.08
N THR A 174 1.38 -0.82 -0.63
CA THR A 174 0.96 -0.46 -1.99
C THR A 174 0.34 0.94 -2.00
N HIS A 175 -0.61 1.20 -1.09
CA HIS A 175 -1.31 2.48 -1.03
C HIS A 175 -0.47 3.58 -0.36
N GLU A 176 0.41 3.24 0.60
CA GLU A 176 1.38 4.16 1.19
C GLU A 176 2.36 4.70 0.13
N THR A 177 2.79 3.84 -0.80
CA THR A 177 3.67 4.26 -1.90
C THR A 177 2.94 5.21 -2.84
N GLU A 178 1.70 4.89 -3.22
CA GLU A 178 0.86 5.75 -4.05
C GLU A 178 0.67 7.13 -3.42
N VAL A 179 0.19 7.19 -2.18
CA VAL A 179 -0.02 8.47 -1.47
C VAL A 179 1.31 9.20 -1.28
N GLY A 180 2.38 8.48 -0.92
CA GLY A 180 3.70 9.05 -0.70
C GLY A 180 4.24 9.77 -1.93
N THR A 181 4.08 9.19 -3.13
CA THR A 181 4.51 9.84 -4.38
C THR A 181 3.78 11.15 -4.64
N VAL A 182 2.46 11.19 -4.39
CA VAL A 182 1.66 12.41 -4.55
C VAL A 182 2.04 13.45 -3.49
N ALA A 183 2.25 13.03 -2.24
CA ALA A 183 2.65 13.91 -1.16
C ALA A 183 4.03 14.55 -1.43
N GLU A 184 4.99 13.78 -1.94
CA GLU A 184 6.31 14.29 -2.34
C GLU A 184 6.21 15.29 -3.49
N GLU A 185 5.38 15.01 -4.50
CA GLU A 185 5.13 15.93 -5.61
C GLU A 185 4.51 17.25 -5.13
N MET A 186 3.50 17.18 -4.27
CA MET A 186 2.87 18.36 -3.66
C MET A 186 3.86 19.17 -2.82
N ALA A 187 4.71 18.52 -2.02
CA ALA A 187 5.72 19.19 -1.24
C ALA A 187 6.75 19.91 -2.14
N ARG A 188 7.21 19.24 -3.21
CA ARG A 188 8.12 19.83 -4.20
C ARG A 188 7.53 21.06 -4.86
N GLU A 189 6.29 20.99 -5.32
CA GLU A 189 5.58 22.13 -5.94
C GLU A 189 5.41 23.29 -4.97
N SER A 190 5.06 23.00 -3.72
CA SER A 190 4.95 24.00 -2.66
C SER A 190 6.29 24.71 -2.39
N CYS A 191 7.40 23.96 -2.30
CA CYS A 191 8.73 24.55 -2.12
C CYS A 191 9.14 25.44 -3.30
N ILE A 192 8.86 25.01 -4.53
CA ILE A 192 9.16 25.82 -5.73
C ILE A 192 8.35 27.12 -5.71
N ALA A 193 7.05 27.04 -5.44
CA ALA A 193 6.18 28.20 -5.37
C ALA A 193 6.63 29.20 -4.28
N ALA A 194 6.97 28.69 -3.08
CA ALA A 194 7.51 29.51 -2.00
C ALA A 194 8.83 30.21 -2.39
N THR A 195 9.75 29.48 -3.01
CA THR A 195 11.05 30.02 -3.46
C THR A 195 10.85 31.16 -4.48
N LEU A 196 9.92 30.99 -5.42
CA LEU A 196 9.61 32.02 -6.41
C LEU A 196 9.00 33.27 -5.76
N MET A 197 8.11 33.07 -4.80
CA MET A 197 7.48 34.16 -4.05
C MET A 197 8.50 34.92 -3.19
N GLU A 198 9.38 34.22 -2.50
CA GLU A 198 10.48 34.82 -1.72
C GLU A 198 11.42 35.63 -2.60
N ARG A 199 11.79 35.11 -3.77
CA ARG A 199 12.62 35.82 -4.74
C ARG A 199 11.95 37.13 -5.20
N GLU A 200 10.67 37.07 -5.55
CA GLU A 200 9.92 38.25 -6.02
C GLU A 200 9.84 39.32 -4.92
N LEU A 201 9.48 38.93 -3.69
CA LEU A 201 9.43 39.83 -2.54
C LEU A 201 10.80 40.43 -2.19
N SER A 202 11.87 39.66 -2.38
CA SER A 202 13.23 40.12 -2.15
C SER A 202 13.63 41.19 -3.15
N ILE A 203 13.29 41.02 -4.44
CA ILE A 203 13.54 42.01 -5.50
C ILE A 203 12.76 43.29 -5.22
N GLN A 204 11.47 43.19 -4.87
CA GLN A 204 10.62 44.35 -4.59
C GLN A 204 11.07 45.15 -3.36
N ASN A 205 11.66 44.49 -2.36
CA ASN A 205 12.09 45.12 -1.11
C ASN A 205 13.61 45.31 -1.01
N VAL A 206 14.35 45.31 -2.12
CA VAL A 206 15.82 45.45 -2.15
C VAL A 206 16.31 46.62 -1.28
N ASP A 207 15.69 47.79 -1.39
CA ASP A 207 16.16 48.97 -0.66
C ASP A 207 15.90 48.88 0.84
N LYS A 208 14.79 48.26 1.25
CA LYS A 208 14.51 47.99 2.67
C LYS A 208 15.49 46.96 3.23
N LEU A 209 15.82 45.93 2.45
CA LEU A 209 16.78 44.90 2.83
C LEU A 209 18.21 45.46 2.95
N ARG A 210 18.61 46.37 2.04
CA ARG A 210 19.90 47.06 2.10
C ARG A 210 20.06 47.92 3.36
N ASN A 211 18.97 48.53 3.85
CA ASN A 211 19.01 49.35 5.06
C ASN A 211 19.03 48.52 6.37
N LEU A 212 18.82 47.20 6.28
CA LEU A 212 18.83 46.27 7.42
C LEU A 212 20.16 45.49 7.56
N LEU A 213 21.03 45.55 6.57
CA LEU A 213 22.35 44.91 6.53
C LEU A 213 23.46 45.93 6.77
#